data_AF-A0A9P7AT03-F1
#
_entry.id   AF-A0A9P7AT03-F1
#
_cell.length_a   1.000
_cell.length_b   1.000
_cell.length_c   1.000
_cell.angle_alpha   90.00
_cell.angle_beta   90.00
_cell.angle_gamma   90.00
#
_symmetry.space_group_name_H-M   'P 1'
#
loop_
_entity.id
_entity.type
_entity.pdbx_description
1 polymer ?
#
loop_
_entity_poly.entity_id
_entity_poly.type
_entity_poly.pdbx_seq_one_letter_code
_entity_poly.pdbx_strand_id
1 'polypeptide(L)'
;MARGTTKKIVVAINKPGRKAATALTSALQEQREEARQTLLKAKGTRSHRAFDIIPNRYSASALELFLVQKGLTEGWSLSTTWGIFSVFKDMWKNAKGETYRGPYHCNEGTGVVTGNPALSAAAQDMMEVLKNNEGAEGGSRNHASAMTIEDMQKLMAWSYSQCPDRIVSHVRQHQENAKIFIAQNKEIK
;
A
#
# COMPACT_ATOMS: atom_id res chain seq x y z
N MET A 1 13.85 20.33 99.81
CA MET A 1 13.62 20.90 98.45
C MET A 1 14.64 20.28 97.50
N ALA A 2 14.21 19.33 96.66
CA ALA A 2 15.08 18.55 95.77
C ALA A 2 15.22 19.24 94.40
N ARG A 3 16.45 19.43 93.91
CA ARG A 3 16.74 19.97 92.58
C ARG A 3 16.92 18.80 91.61
N GLY A 4 15.98 18.62 90.69
CA GLY A 4 16.04 17.62 89.63
C GLY A 4 16.88 18.10 88.45
N THR A 5 17.93 17.35 88.13
CA THR A 5 18.82 17.60 86.99
C THR A 5 18.24 16.94 85.73
N THR A 6 17.80 17.73 84.75
CA THR A 6 17.35 17.23 83.45
C THR A 6 18.54 17.01 82.50
N LYS A 7 18.78 15.74 82.11
CA LYS A 7 19.72 15.39 81.03
C LYS A 7 19.08 15.66 79.68
N LYS A 8 19.69 16.52 78.85
CA LYS A 8 19.34 16.66 77.43
C LYS A 8 19.88 15.45 76.65
N ILE A 9 18.99 14.68 76.05
CA ILE A 9 19.34 13.67 75.04
C ILE A 9 19.40 14.39 73.70
N VAL A 10 20.60 14.53 73.14
CA VAL A 10 20.80 15.00 71.77
C VAL A 10 20.73 13.78 70.85
N VAL A 11 19.64 13.65 70.10
CA VAL A 11 19.51 12.65 69.04
C VAL A 11 20.30 13.13 67.82
N ALA A 12 21.41 12.44 67.52
CA ALA A 12 22.19 12.69 66.32
C ALA A 12 21.40 12.20 65.10
N ILE A 13 20.81 13.13 64.36
CA ILE A 13 20.17 12.86 63.06
C ILE A 13 21.30 12.61 62.05
N ASN A 14 21.55 11.34 61.74
CA ASN A 14 22.53 10.93 60.74
C ASN A 14 22.05 11.36 59.35
N LYS A 15 22.59 12.46 58.82
CA LYS A 15 22.30 12.91 57.46
C LYS A 15 22.98 11.96 56.46
N PRO A 16 22.25 11.27 55.57
CA PRO A 16 22.87 10.42 54.57
C PRO A 16 23.80 11.27 53.70
N GLY A 17 25.06 10.84 53.60
CA GLY A 17 26.11 11.55 52.92
C GLY A 17 25.73 11.89 51.47
N ARG A 18 26.09 13.09 51.02
CA ARG A 18 25.79 13.66 49.69
C ARG A 18 25.94 12.68 48.51
N LYS A 19 26.86 11.71 48.60
CA LYS A 19 27.09 10.69 47.55
C LYS A 19 25.89 9.78 47.31
N ALA A 20 25.15 9.40 48.35
CA ALA A 20 23.99 8.51 48.22
C ALA A 20 22.80 9.20 47.55
N ALA A 21 22.60 10.50 47.85
CA ALA A 21 21.55 11.30 47.22
C ALA A 21 21.80 11.48 45.72
N THR A 22 23.05 11.73 45.31
CA THR A 22 23.44 11.88 43.90
C THR A 22 23.26 10.59 43.10
N ALA A 23 23.63 9.43 43.67
CA ALA A 23 23.47 8.14 43.02
C ALA A 23 21.99 7.75 42.82
N LEU A 24 21.13 8.11 43.80
CA LEU A 24 19.68 7.92 43.69
C LEU A 24 19.06 8.79 42.61
N THR A 25 19.54 10.03 42.44
CA THR A 25 19.03 10.93 41.40
C THR A 25 19.45 10.48 40.01
N SER A 26 20.70 10.03 39.83
CA SER A 26 21.17 9.52 38.53
C SER A 26 20.42 8.24 38.10
N ALA A 27 20.18 7.31 39.02
CA ALA A 27 19.44 6.08 38.73
C ALA A 27 17.96 6.35 38.37
N LEU A 28 17.30 7.29 39.05
CA LEU A 28 15.94 7.73 38.70
C LEU A 28 15.88 8.40 37.33
N GLN A 29 16.93 9.15 36.97
CA GLN A 29 17.02 9.86 35.70
C GLN A 29 17.28 8.89 34.54
N GLU A 30 18.10 7.87 34.77
CA GLU A 30 18.37 6.78 33.83
C GLU A 30 17.12 5.93 33.57
N GLN A 31 16.40 5.51 34.62
CA GLN A 31 15.12 4.79 34.43
C GLN A 31 14.06 5.63 33.71
N ARG A 32 14.03 6.95 33.95
CA ARG A 32 13.11 7.86 33.26
C ARG A 32 13.47 8.04 31.79
N GLU A 33 14.76 8.03 31.47
CA GLU A 33 15.24 8.13 30.10
C GLU A 33 15.08 6.81 29.34
N GLU A 34 15.26 5.65 29.99
CA GLU A 34 14.89 4.33 29.46
C GLU A 34 13.38 4.23 29.23
N ALA A 35 12.55 4.73 30.15
CA ALA A 35 11.10 4.81 29.97
C ALA A 35 10.71 5.76 28.81
N ARG A 36 11.45 6.85 28.59
CA ARG A 36 11.25 7.76 27.45
C ARG A 36 11.67 7.12 26.14
N GLN A 37 12.83 6.45 26.11
CA GLN A 37 13.36 5.74 24.96
C GLN A 37 12.41 4.59 24.56
N THR A 38 11.91 3.82 25.53
CA THR A 38 10.90 2.78 25.29
C THR A 38 9.56 3.35 24.85
N LEU A 39 9.12 4.51 25.38
CA LEU A 39 7.91 5.20 24.92
C LEU A 39 8.05 5.75 23.49
N LEU A 40 9.21 6.31 23.13
CA LEU A 40 9.51 6.79 21.77
C LEU A 40 9.61 5.63 20.78
N LYS A 41 10.18 4.50 21.20
CA LYS A 41 10.24 3.25 20.43
C LYS A 41 8.84 2.61 20.27
N ALA A 42 7.98 2.72 21.28
CA ALA A 42 6.58 2.28 21.23
C ALA A 42 5.68 3.23 20.42
N LYS A 43 6.01 4.53 20.38
CA LYS A 43 5.46 5.52 19.43
C LYS A 43 6.04 5.39 18.03
N GLY A 44 6.61 4.22 17.70
CA GLY A 44 7.18 3.89 16.40
C GLY A 44 6.33 4.44 15.27
N THR A 45 6.91 5.39 14.54
CA THR A 45 6.48 5.89 13.23
C THR A 45 4.97 5.81 13.00
N ARG A 46 4.19 6.71 13.63
CA ARG A 46 2.86 7.02 13.09
C ARG A 46 3.08 7.58 11.70
N SER A 47 2.90 6.73 10.70
CA SER A 47 2.88 7.12 9.30
C SER A 47 1.83 8.21 9.12
N HIS A 48 2.27 9.40 8.73
CA HIS A 48 1.39 10.56 8.55
C HIS A 48 0.63 10.51 7.21
N ARG A 49 1.00 9.60 6.29
CA ARG A 49 0.35 9.50 4.98
C ARG A 49 -0.71 8.41 5.05
N ALA A 50 -1.86 8.66 4.45
CA ALA A 50 -2.99 7.74 4.51
C ALA A 50 -2.75 6.42 3.75
N PHE A 51 -1.85 6.43 2.75
CA PHE A 51 -1.54 5.28 1.90
C PHE A 51 -0.23 4.58 2.24
N ASP A 52 0.31 4.80 3.44
CA ASP A 52 1.49 4.08 3.86
C ASP A 52 1.20 2.58 4.06
N ILE A 53 2.26 1.76 4.01
CA ILE A 53 2.18 0.29 4.16
C ILE A 53 1.53 -0.08 5.49
N ILE A 54 1.80 0.69 6.54
CA ILE A 54 1.14 0.54 7.83
C ILE A 54 -0.09 1.45 7.86
N PRO A 55 -1.31 0.90 7.90
CA PRO A 55 -2.51 1.71 7.85
C PRO A 55 -2.70 2.53 9.13
N ASN A 56 -3.31 3.70 8.99
CA ASN A 56 -3.67 4.60 10.07
C ASN A 56 -5.16 4.97 9.98
N ARG A 57 -5.65 5.76 10.93
CA ARG A 57 -7.06 6.17 11.01
C ARG A 57 -7.63 6.82 9.75
N TYR A 58 -6.77 7.37 8.89
CA TYR A 58 -7.16 8.05 7.66
C TYR A 58 -7.13 7.14 6.44
N SER A 59 -6.52 5.95 6.52
CA SER A 59 -6.33 5.06 5.37
C SER A 59 -7.64 4.65 4.72
N ALA A 60 -8.67 4.32 5.51
CA ALA A 60 -9.98 3.94 4.99
C ALA A 60 -10.65 5.11 4.25
N SER A 61 -10.81 6.26 4.92
CA SER A 61 -11.45 7.45 4.33
C SER A 61 -10.68 7.99 3.13
N ALA A 62 -9.34 7.93 3.14
CA ALA A 62 -8.55 8.36 1.99
C ALA A 62 -8.76 7.44 0.78
N LEU A 63 -8.88 6.12 1.00
CA LEU A 63 -9.19 5.19 -0.07
C LEU A 63 -10.59 5.44 -0.63
N GLU A 64 -11.59 5.63 0.23
CA GLU A 64 -12.95 6.01 -0.18
C GLU A 64 -12.96 7.26 -1.06
N LEU A 65 -12.36 8.36 -0.59
CA LEU A 65 -12.27 9.62 -1.33
C LEU A 65 -11.50 9.47 -2.65
N PHE A 66 -10.47 8.62 -2.66
CA PHE A 66 -9.74 8.30 -3.89
C PHE A 66 -10.64 7.58 -4.90
N LEU A 67 -11.44 6.61 -4.46
CA LEU A 67 -12.39 5.89 -5.33
C LEU A 67 -13.47 6.84 -5.87
N VAL A 68 -13.97 7.77 -5.05
CA VAL A 68 -14.90 8.83 -5.49
C VAL A 68 -14.26 9.66 -6.60
N GLN A 69 -13.09 10.22 -6.31
CA GLN A 69 -12.41 11.13 -7.22
C GLN A 69 -12.06 10.45 -8.54
N LYS A 70 -11.51 9.23 -8.49
CA LYS A 70 -11.09 8.53 -9.71
C LYS A 70 -12.25 7.89 -10.46
N GLY A 71 -13.15 7.20 -9.77
CA GLY A 71 -14.24 6.47 -10.40
C GLY A 71 -15.42 7.34 -10.80
N LEU A 72 -15.84 8.28 -9.96
CA LEU A 72 -17.04 9.10 -10.22
C LEU A 72 -16.70 10.46 -10.84
N THR A 73 -15.63 11.13 -10.39
CA THR A 73 -15.30 12.47 -10.88
C THR A 73 -14.46 12.44 -12.16
N GLU A 74 -13.44 11.57 -12.22
CA GLU A 74 -12.57 11.42 -13.40
C GLU A 74 -13.02 10.32 -14.37
N GLY A 75 -14.07 9.57 -14.03
CA GLY A 75 -14.68 8.57 -14.92
C GLY A 75 -13.79 7.38 -15.26
N TRP A 76 -12.91 6.96 -14.35
CA TRP A 76 -12.08 5.77 -14.58
C TRP A 76 -12.93 4.51 -14.66
N SER A 77 -12.54 3.57 -15.54
CA SER A 77 -13.26 2.30 -15.70
C SER A 77 -13.34 1.51 -14.39
N LEU A 78 -14.38 0.69 -14.26
CA LEU A 78 -14.52 -0.19 -13.09
C LEU A 78 -13.31 -1.11 -12.95
N SER A 79 -12.82 -1.66 -14.06
CA SER A 79 -11.64 -2.53 -14.07
C SER A 79 -10.38 -1.87 -13.50
N THR A 80 -10.14 -0.61 -13.84
CA THR A 80 -8.99 0.15 -13.34
C THR A 80 -9.13 0.41 -11.85
N THR A 81 -10.31 0.87 -11.44
CA THR A 81 -10.60 1.21 -10.04
C THR A 81 -10.58 -0.03 -9.13
N TRP A 82 -11.11 -1.16 -9.61
CA TRP A 82 -11.05 -2.46 -8.95
C TRP A 82 -9.61 -2.98 -8.80
N GLY A 83 -8.77 -2.78 -9.82
CA GLY A 83 -7.36 -3.13 -9.78
C GLY A 83 -6.64 -2.38 -8.66
N ILE A 84 -6.80 -1.06 -8.59
CA ILE A 84 -6.17 -0.23 -7.55
C ILE A 84 -6.66 -0.59 -6.16
N PHE A 85 -7.98 -0.75 -5.99
CA PHE A 85 -8.56 -1.20 -4.75
C PHE A 85 -7.98 -2.55 -4.30
N SER A 86 -7.82 -3.49 -5.23
CA SER A 86 -7.24 -4.80 -4.96
C SER A 86 -5.78 -4.72 -4.55
N VAL A 87 -5.00 -3.80 -5.14
CA VAL A 87 -3.60 -3.54 -4.74
C VAL A 87 -3.53 -3.00 -3.31
N PHE A 88 -4.37 -2.02 -2.94
CA PHE A 88 -4.41 -1.53 -1.56
C PHE A 88 -4.84 -2.61 -0.57
N LYS A 89 -5.85 -3.41 -0.95
CA LYS A 89 -6.30 -4.55 -0.15
C LYS A 89 -5.17 -5.54 0.08
N ASP A 90 -4.41 -5.92 -0.95
CA ASP A 90 -3.30 -6.87 -0.82
C ASP A 90 -2.12 -6.28 -0.04
N MET A 91 -1.76 -5.01 -0.33
CA MET A 91 -0.71 -4.28 0.38
C MET A 91 -0.94 -4.28 1.89
N TRP A 92 -2.13 -3.92 2.36
CA TRP A 92 -2.42 -3.92 3.78
C TRP A 92 -2.60 -5.33 4.35
N LYS A 93 -3.16 -6.28 3.59
CA LYS A 93 -3.29 -7.69 4.03
C LYS A 93 -1.93 -8.31 4.36
N ASN A 94 -0.88 -7.92 3.64
CA ASN A 94 0.48 -8.44 3.79
C ASN A 94 1.37 -7.54 4.66
N ALA A 95 0.85 -6.41 5.16
CA ALA A 95 1.58 -5.51 6.03
C ALA A 95 1.67 -6.07 7.46
N LYS A 96 2.87 -6.00 8.06
CA LYS A 96 3.14 -6.36 9.47
C LYS A 96 2.57 -7.73 9.88
N GLY A 97 2.78 -8.77 9.07
CA GLY A 97 2.27 -10.12 9.34
C GLY A 97 0.76 -10.22 9.10
N GLU A 98 0.01 -10.88 10.00
CA GLU A 98 -1.44 -11.08 9.86
C GLU A 98 -2.31 -10.01 10.55
N THR A 99 -1.71 -8.94 11.11
CA THR A 99 -2.41 -7.93 11.95
C THR A 99 -3.55 -7.21 11.24
N TYR A 100 -3.43 -7.00 9.94
CA TYR A 100 -4.42 -6.26 9.14
C TYR A 100 -5.26 -7.19 8.25
N ARG A 101 -5.31 -8.48 8.57
CA ARG A 101 -6.24 -9.41 7.93
C ARG A 101 -7.62 -9.29 8.58
N GLY A 102 -8.66 -9.33 7.74
CA GLY A 102 -10.05 -9.34 8.21
C GLY A 102 -10.71 -7.96 8.33
N PRO A 103 -11.90 -7.91 8.96
CA PRO A 103 -12.75 -6.72 9.01
C PRO A 103 -12.03 -5.51 9.60
N TYR A 104 -12.25 -4.35 8.98
CA TYR A 104 -11.65 -3.10 9.45
C TYR A 104 -12.27 -2.64 10.78
N HIS A 105 -11.41 -2.18 11.68
CA HIS A 105 -11.83 -1.46 12.88
C HIS A 105 -10.78 -0.39 13.23
N CYS A 106 -11.23 0.81 13.59
CA CYS A 106 -10.37 1.88 14.06
C CYS A 106 -10.83 2.31 15.46
N ASN A 107 -9.91 2.27 16.43
CA ASN A 107 -10.17 2.84 17.75
C ASN A 107 -10.00 4.36 17.68
N GLU A 108 -11.10 5.11 17.80
CA GLU A 108 -11.10 6.58 17.66
C GLU A 108 -10.22 7.28 18.72
N GLY A 109 -10.18 6.76 19.94
CA GLY A 109 -9.42 7.35 21.05
C GLY A 109 -7.91 7.16 20.91
N THR A 110 -7.46 6.02 20.39
CA THR A 110 -6.03 5.71 20.25
C THR A 110 -5.50 5.92 18.83
N GLY A 111 -6.38 5.97 17.83
CA GLY A 111 -6.04 5.98 16.41
C GLY A 111 -5.45 4.66 15.91
N VAL A 112 -5.54 3.59 16.70
CA VAL A 112 -5.04 2.27 16.34
C VAL A 112 -6.02 1.60 15.39
N VAL A 113 -5.48 1.14 14.27
CA VAL A 113 -6.20 0.38 13.24
C VAL A 113 -5.92 -1.10 13.38
N THR A 114 -6.96 -1.91 13.25
CA THR A 114 -6.91 -3.36 13.12
C THR A 114 -7.71 -3.79 11.90
N GLY A 115 -7.31 -4.90 11.27
CA GLY A 115 -7.92 -5.33 10.02
C GLY A 115 -7.58 -4.43 8.83
N ASN A 116 -8.22 -4.67 7.70
CA ASN A 116 -7.83 -4.07 6.42
C ASN A 116 -8.68 -2.84 6.09
N PRO A 117 -8.12 -1.63 5.89
CA PRO A 117 -8.91 -0.45 5.53
C PRO A 117 -9.73 -0.59 4.23
N ALA A 118 -9.28 -1.39 3.27
CA ALA A 118 -10.06 -1.70 2.07
C ALA A 118 -11.31 -2.57 2.39
N LEU A 119 -11.38 -3.20 3.56
CA LEU A 119 -12.54 -3.92 4.08
C LEU A 119 -13.41 -3.06 5.02
N SER A 120 -13.20 -1.74 5.04
CA SER A 120 -14.12 -0.82 5.71
C SER A 120 -15.46 -0.75 4.95
N ALA A 121 -16.56 -0.54 5.68
CA ALA A 121 -17.89 -0.41 5.08
C ALA A 121 -17.89 0.65 3.98
N ALA A 122 -17.40 1.85 4.27
CA ALA A 122 -17.35 2.95 3.31
C ALA A 122 -16.59 2.61 2.01
N ALA A 123 -15.43 1.94 2.09
CA ALA A 123 -14.68 1.56 0.90
C ALA A 123 -15.37 0.44 0.09
N GLN A 124 -16.05 -0.49 0.76
CA GLN A 124 -16.83 -1.55 0.11
C GLN A 124 -18.07 -0.99 -0.57
N ASP A 125 -18.83 -0.16 0.14
CA ASP A 125 -20.04 0.50 -0.35
C ASP A 125 -19.73 1.34 -1.58
N MET A 126 -18.61 2.10 -1.57
CA MET A 126 -18.22 2.87 -2.75
C MET A 126 -17.81 2.01 -3.94
N MET A 127 -17.20 0.85 -3.70
CA MET A 127 -16.94 -0.09 -4.79
C MET A 127 -18.24 -0.70 -5.37
N GLU A 128 -19.25 -0.90 -4.52
CA GLU A 128 -20.58 -1.32 -4.96
C GLU A 128 -21.30 -0.23 -5.77
N VAL A 129 -21.20 1.03 -5.33
CA VAL A 129 -21.70 2.18 -6.11
C VAL A 129 -21.05 2.22 -7.49
N LEU A 130 -19.74 2.06 -7.59
CA LEU A 130 -19.02 2.07 -8.87
C LEU A 130 -19.47 0.93 -9.80
N LYS A 131 -19.69 -0.27 -9.25
CA LYS A 131 -20.25 -1.41 -10.01
C LYS A 131 -21.63 -1.09 -10.57
N ASN A 132 -22.50 -0.53 -9.73
CA ASN A 132 -23.86 -0.21 -10.12
C ASN A 132 -23.89 0.93 -11.14
N ASN A 133 -22.96 1.88 -11.04
CA ASN A 133 -22.84 2.99 -11.99
C ASN A 133 -22.49 2.52 -13.40
N GLU A 134 -21.52 1.58 -13.55
CA GLU A 134 -21.16 1.01 -14.86
C GLU A 134 -22.33 0.23 -15.51
N GLY A 135 -23.27 -0.27 -14.71
CA GLY A 135 -24.47 -0.96 -15.19
C GLY A 135 -25.69 -0.06 -15.42
N ALA A 136 -25.74 1.13 -14.79
CA ALA A 136 -26.91 2.01 -14.79
C ALA A 136 -27.01 2.90 -16.03
N GLU A 137 -25.89 3.37 -16.56
CA GLU A 137 -25.83 3.95 -17.90
C GLU A 137 -25.81 2.81 -18.89
N GLY A 138 -27.00 2.25 -19.18
CA GLY A 138 -27.26 1.11 -20.07
C GLY A 138 -26.08 0.81 -20.97
N GLY A 139 -25.17 -0.03 -20.45
CA GLY A 139 -23.80 -0.08 -20.91
C GLY A 139 -23.80 -0.13 -22.42
N SER A 140 -23.36 0.96 -23.05
CA SER A 140 -22.75 0.82 -24.35
C SER A 140 -21.55 -0.07 -24.09
N ARG A 141 -21.80 -1.38 -24.13
CA ARG A 141 -20.80 -2.35 -24.53
C ARG A 141 -20.32 -1.76 -25.84
N ASN A 142 -19.22 -1.02 -25.77
CA ASN A 142 -18.40 -0.74 -26.92
C ASN A 142 -17.83 -2.11 -27.32
N HIS A 143 -18.71 -3.00 -27.81
CA HIS A 143 -18.35 -3.92 -28.86
C HIS A 143 -17.59 -3.04 -29.82
N ALA A 144 -16.29 -3.29 -29.97
CA ALA A 144 -15.44 -2.52 -30.86
C ALA A 144 -16.25 -2.26 -32.13
N SER A 145 -16.60 -0.99 -32.38
CA SER A 145 -17.51 -0.66 -33.47
C SER A 145 -16.96 -1.32 -34.72
N ALA A 146 -17.85 -1.97 -35.48
CA ALA A 146 -17.43 -2.68 -36.69
C ALA A 146 -16.59 -1.70 -37.54
N MET A 147 -15.32 -2.05 -37.75
CA MET A 147 -14.38 -1.23 -38.49
C MET A 147 -14.96 -0.98 -39.88
N THR A 148 -14.99 0.27 -40.31
CA THR A 148 -15.44 0.61 -41.66
C THR A 148 -14.46 0.06 -42.70
N ILE A 149 -14.93 -0.18 -43.93
CA ILE A 149 -14.05 -0.64 -45.01
C ILE A 149 -12.97 0.41 -45.31
N GLU A 150 -13.29 1.69 -45.13
CA GLU A 150 -12.38 2.82 -45.30
C GLU A 150 -11.27 2.79 -44.26
N ASP A 151 -11.60 2.51 -42.99
CA ASP A 151 -10.60 2.40 -41.92
C ASP A 151 -9.72 1.16 -42.10
N MET A 152 -10.30 0.05 -42.57
CA MET A 152 -9.53 -1.14 -42.96
C MET A 152 -8.54 -0.82 -44.08
N GLN A 153 -8.98 -0.09 -45.11
CA GLN A 153 -8.13 0.30 -46.24
C GLN A 153 -6.99 1.22 -45.81
N LYS A 154 -7.24 2.18 -44.91
CA LYS A 154 -6.19 3.04 -44.33
C LYS A 154 -5.17 2.23 -43.54
N LEU A 155 -5.63 1.29 -42.72
CA LEU A 155 -4.75 0.42 -41.93
C LEU A 155 -3.89 -0.46 -42.84
N MET A 156 -4.47 -1.01 -43.90
CA MET A 156 -3.74 -1.79 -44.91
C MET A 156 -2.73 -0.93 -45.65
N ALA A 157 -3.10 0.26 -46.12
CA ALA A 157 -2.20 1.19 -46.81
C ALA A 157 -1.02 1.60 -45.90
N TRP A 158 -1.30 1.87 -44.62
CA TRP A 158 -0.25 2.12 -43.63
C TRP A 158 0.66 0.90 -43.46
N SER A 159 0.10 -0.30 -43.30
CA SER A 159 0.87 -1.54 -43.18
C SER A 159 1.81 -1.76 -44.36
N TYR A 160 1.32 -1.59 -45.60
CA TYR A 160 2.14 -1.68 -46.81
C TYR A 160 3.22 -0.58 -46.89
N SER A 161 2.98 0.60 -46.33
CA SER A 161 3.99 1.65 -46.25
C SER A 161 5.13 1.31 -45.27
N GLN A 162 4.81 0.62 -44.17
CA GLN A 162 5.78 0.23 -43.15
C GLN A 162 6.54 -1.05 -43.51
N CYS A 163 5.86 -1.97 -44.18
CA CYS A 163 6.41 -3.24 -44.67
C CYS A 163 6.23 -3.34 -46.19
N PRO A 164 7.12 -2.73 -46.99
CA PRO A 164 7.09 -2.87 -48.43
C PRO A 164 7.21 -4.35 -48.83
N ASP A 165 6.48 -4.78 -49.86
CA ASP A 165 6.46 -6.18 -50.35
C ASP A 165 7.85 -6.74 -50.67
N ARG A 166 8.82 -5.86 -50.92
CA ARG A 166 10.23 -6.22 -51.09
C ARG A 166 10.81 -6.90 -49.84
N ILE A 167 10.41 -6.50 -48.63
CA ILE A 167 10.89 -7.13 -47.38
C ILE A 167 10.29 -8.53 -47.21
N VAL A 168 8.99 -8.68 -47.50
CA VAL A 168 8.27 -9.95 -47.37
C VAL A 168 8.75 -10.99 -48.40
N SER A 169 9.03 -10.55 -49.63
CA SER A 169 9.55 -11.43 -50.69
C SER A 169 10.95 -11.99 -50.40
N HIS A 170 11.84 -11.23 -49.73
CA HIS A 170 13.16 -11.74 -49.33
C HIS A 170 13.08 -12.84 -48.27
N VAL A 171 12.16 -12.73 -47.30
CA VAL A 171 11.94 -13.77 -46.28
C VAL A 171 11.43 -15.06 -46.91
N ARG A 172 10.52 -14.95 -47.89
CA ARG A 172 9.96 -16.10 -48.60
C ARG A 172 11.01 -16.82 -49.48
N GLN A 173 11.85 -16.07 -50.19
CA GLN A 173 12.95 -16.63 -50.97
C GLN A 173 13.98 -17.36 -50.10
N HIS A 174 14.30 -16.82 -48.91
CA HIS A 174 15.21 -17.50 -47.98
C HIS A 174 14.65 -18.84 -47.48
N GLN A 175 13.33 -18.93 -47.28
CA GLN A 175 12.67 -20.18 -46.86
C GLN A 175 12.58 -21.22 -47.99
N GLU A 176 12.37 -20.80 -49.23
CA GLU A 176 12.35 -21.71 -50.39
C GLU A 176 13.76 -22.22 -50.71
N ASN A 177 14.79 -21.36 -50.64
CA ASN A 177 16.19 -21.76 -50.84
C ASN A 177 16.67 -22.76 -49.77
N ALA A 178 16.24 -22.60 -48.52
CA ALA A 178 16.56 -23.54 -47.44
C ALA A 178 15.93 -24.93 -47.67
N LYS A 179 14.71 -24.99 -48.24
CA LYS A 179 14.05 -26.27 -48.57
C LYS A 179 14.77 -26.99 -49.72
N ILE A 180 15.23 -26.27 -50.74
CA ILE A 180 15.99 -26.83 -51.86
C ILE A 180 17.34 -27.40 -51.39
N PHE A 181 18.05 -26.67 -50.52
CA PHE A 181 19.34 -27.12 -49.97
C PHE A 181 19.22 -28.36 -49.08
N ILE A 182 18.12 -28.51 -48.34
CA ILE A 182 17.84 -29.71 -47.53
C ILE A 182 17.47 -30.90 -48.42
N ALA A 183 16.75 -30.68 -49.53
CA ALA A 183 16.38 -31.74 -50.47
C ALA A 183 17.61 -32.32 -51.21
N GLN A 184 18.53 -31.46 -51.66
CA GLN A 184 19.75 -31.88 -52.37
C GLN A 184 20.74 -32.67 -51.49
N ASN A 185 20.80 -32.36 -50.18
CA ASN A 185 21.65 -33.10 -49.24
C ASN A 185 21.07 -34.44 -48.77
N LYS A 186 19.83 -34.77 -49.16
CA LYS A 186 19.18 -36.05 -48.84
C LYS A 186 19.42 -37.13 -49.90
N GLU A 187 19.89 -36.76 -51.09
CA GLU A 187 20.21 -37.67 -52.20
C GLU A 187 21.68 -38.16 -52.21
N ILE A 188 22.50 -37.75 -51.24
CA ILE A 188 23.93 -38.15 -51.12
C ILE A 188 24.12 -39.10 -49.92
N LYS A 189 23.16 -39.99 -49.65
CA LYS A 189 23.32 -41.09 -48.68
C LYS A 189 22.87 -42.42 -49.27
#